data_AF-W2CWA8-F1
#
_entry.id   AF-W2CWA8-F1
#
_cell.length_a   1.000
_cell.length_b   1.000
_cell.length_c   1.000
_cell.angle_alpha   90.00
_cell.angle_beta   90.00
_cell.angle_gamma   90.00
#
_symmetry.space_group_name_H-M   'P 1'
#
loop_
_entity.id
_entity.type
_entity.pdbx_description
1 polymer ?
#
loop_
_entity_poly.entity_id
_entity_poly.type
_entity_poly.pdbx_seq_one_letter_code
_entity_poly.pdbx_strand_id
1 'polypeptide(L)'
;YMNYQKVPVRIEALCERLQEQMKMTGVNTLRAQYELSFTAHLELATIHPWVDGNGRTARLLMHYIQFYYGLFPVKILREDRGAYIASLRQSQEVENVDCTPFLTFMTDRLRASLKSEIERAAASAEAEKLVGNTQGRMHIPQ
;
A
#
# COMPACT_ATOMS: atom_id res chain seq x y z
N TYR A 1 -1.74 -24.72 -0.17
CA TYR A 1 -1.28 -24.22 1.13
C TYR A 1 0.09 -24.78 1.44
N MET A 2 0.96 -23.97 2.05
CA MET A 2 2.31 -24.37 2.43
C MET A 2 2.27 -25.46 3.52
N ASN A 3 3.25 -26.36 3.53
CA ASN A 3 3.42 -27.31 4.64
C ASN A 3 3.71 -26.53 5.94
N TYR A 4 2.88 -26.73 6.98
CA TYR A 4 2.97 -26.02 8.26
C TYR A 4 4.35 -26.12 8.92
N GLN A 5 5.06 -27.24 8.76
CA GLN A 5 6.41 -27.41 9.30
C GLN A 5 7.42 -26.43 8.69
N LYS A 6 7.16 -25.91 7.49
CA LYS A 6 8.01 -24.93 6.81
C LYS A 6 7.66 -23.47 7.18
N VAL A 7 6.52 -23.23 7.84
CA VAL A 7 6.05 -21.88 8.16
C VAL A 7 7.05 -21.12 9.04
N PRO A 8 7.56 -21.67 10.17
CA PRO A 8 8.48 -20.93 11.02
C PRO A 8 9.74 -20.45 10.27
N VAL A 9 10.37 -21.35 9.54
CA VAL A 9 11.58 -21.05 8.73
C VAL A 9 11.30 -19.98 7.67
N ARG A 10 10.12 -19.99 7.05
CA ARG A 10 9.76 -19.00 6.03
C ARG A 10 9.44 -17.63 6.62
N ILE A 11 8.86 -17.59 7.82
CA ILE A 11 8.62 -16.34 8.55
C ILE A 11 9.95 -15.73 9.01
N GLU A 12 10.86 -16.54 9.53
CA GLU A 12 12.21 -16.10 9.90
C GLU A 12 12.94 -15.51 8.69
N ALA A 13 12.97 -16.23 7.56
CA ALA A 13 13.56 -15.74 6.33
C ALA A 13 12.89 -14.46 5.78
N LEU A 14 11.57 -14.30 5.95
CA LEU A 14 10.87 -13.06 5.61
C LEU A 14 11.36 -11.90 6.49
N CYS A 15 11.44 -12.10 7.80
CA CYS A 15 11.91 -11.08 8.74
C CYS A 15 13.36 -10.65 8.46
N GLU A 16 14.25 -11.60 8.21
CA GLU A 16 15.65 -11.33 7.86
C GLU A 16 15.76 -10.53 6.57
N ARG A 17 15.07 -10.96 5.50
CA ARG A 17 15.06 -10.25 4.20
C ARG A 17 14.56 -8.82 4.36
N LEU A 18 13.42 -8.63 5.04
CA LEU A 18 12.86 -7.28 5.24
C LEU A 18 13.82 -6.40 6.04
N GLN A 19 14.44 -6.94 7.09
CA GLN A 19 15.39 -6.16 7.88
C GLN A 19 16.61 -5.76 7.05
N GLU A 20 17.16 -6.66 6.24
CA GLU A 20 18.27 -6.37 5.34
C GLU A 20 17.89 -5.31 4.31
N GLN A 21 16.79 -5.52 3.59
CA GLN A 21 16.31 -4.56 2.57
C GLN A 21 16.02 -3.18 3.17
N MET A 22 15.44 -3.12 4.38
CA MET A 22 15.15 -1.84 5.02
C MET A 22 16.40 -1.08 5.48
N LYS A 23 17.51 -1.77 5.74
CA LYS A 23 18.83 -1.19 6.08
C LYS A 23 19.61 -0.75 4.83
N MET A 24 19.32 -1.33 3.67
CA MET A 24 20.02 -1.02 2.42
C MET A 24 19.74 0.41 1.97
N THR A 25 20.80 1.18 1.69
CA THR A 25 20.72 2.54 1.13
C THR A 25 20.08 2.59 -0.25
N GLY A 26 19.96 1.45 -0.94
CA GLY A 26 19.29 1.31 -2.23
C GLY A 26 17.76 1.43 -2.19
N VAL A 27 17.13 1.34 -1.01
CA VAL A 27 15.69 1.59 -0.82
C VAL A 27 15.45 3.09 -0.53
N ASN A 28 16.08 3.95 -1.33
CA ASN A 28 16.02 5.40 -1.18
C ASN A 28 14.99 6.07 -2.10
N THR A 29 14.49 5.36 -3.11
CA THR A 29 13.44 5.90 -3.99
C THR A 29 12.06 5.55 -3.45
N LEU A 30 11.10 6.46 -3.64
CA LEU A 30 9.69 6.22 -3.30
C LEU A 30 9.17 4.93 -3.95
N ARG A 31 9.55 4.70 -5.22
CA ARG A 31 9.16 3.49 -5.96
C ARG A 31 9.65 2.23 -5.26
N ALA A 32 10.94 2.15 -4.96
CA ALA A 32 11.52 0.98 -4.30
C ALA A 32 10.91 0.73 -2.90
N GLN A 33 10.60 1.80 -2.16
CA GLN A 33 9.94 1.70 -0.85
C GLN A 33 8.51 1.15 -0.96
N TYR A 34 7.73 1.59 -1.95
CA TYR A 34 6.40 1.01 -2.21
C TYR A 34 6.49 -0.43 -2.68
N GLU A 35 7.39 -0.75 -3.62
CA GLU A 35 7.60 -2.12 -4.10
C GLU A 35 7.99 -3.05 -2.95
N LEU A 36 8.87 -2.63 -2.05
CA LEU A 36 9.20 -3.37 -0.82
C LEU A 36 7.96 -3.64 0.03
N SER A 37 7.12 -2.62 0.25
CA SER A 37 5.89 -2.78 1.05
C SER A 37 4.88 -3.76 0.43
N PHE A 38 4.75 -3.75 -0.90
CA PHE A 38 3.83 -4.65 -1.62
C PHE A 38 4.36 -6.07 -1.66
N THR A 39 5.66 -6.25 -1.85
CA THR A 39 6.30 -7.56 -1.82
C THR A 39 6.18 -8.19 -0.43
N ALA A 40 6.42 -7.42 0.65
CA ALA A 40 6.24 -7.89 2.02
C ALA A 40 4.81 -8.42 2.28
N HIS A 41 3.81 -7.70 1.75
CA HIS A 41 2.42 -8.14 1.81
C HIS A 41 2.21 -9.48 1.08
N LEU A 42 2.64 -9.55 -0.19
CA LEU A 42 2.46 -10.73 -1.03
C LEU A 42 3.14 -11.96 -0.40
N GLU A 43 4.35 -11.80 0.13
CA GLU A 43 5.10 -12.88 0.76
C GLU A 43 4.40 -13.40 2.01
N LEU A 44 3.96 -12.53 2.93
CA LEU A 44 3.23 -12.96 4.12
C LEU A 44 1.90 -13.65 3.77
N ALA A 45 1.17 -13.09 2.80
CA ALA A 45 -0.08 -13.68 2.31
C ALA A 45 0.13 -15.06 1.65
N THR A 46 1.32 -15.29 1.08
CA THR A 46 1.72 -16.56 0.46
C THR A 46 2.18 -17.59 1.48
N ILE A 47 2.92 -17.17 2.52
CA ILE A 47 3.30 -18.06 3.64
C ILE A 47 2.05 -18.51 4.41
N HIS A 48 1.11 -17.59 4.64
CA HIS A 48 -0.16 -17.84 5.34
C HIS A 48 0.02 -18.53 6.71
N PRO A 49 0.75 -17.92 7.66
CA PRO A 49 1.22 -18.60 8.86
C PRO A 49 0.12 -18.89 9.91
N TRP A 50 -1.03 -18.22 9.85
CA TRP A 50 -2.11 -18.38 10.84
C TRP A 50 -3.36 -19.03 10.24
N VAL A 51 -4.24 -19.52 11.10
CA VAL A 51 -5.55 -20.09 10.71
C VAL A 51 -6.49 -19.01 10.14
N ASP A 52 -6.46 -17.81 10.72
CA ASP A 52 -7.20 -16.64 10.27
C ASP A 52 -6.35 -15.38 10.50
N GLY A 53 -6.72 -14.29 9.84
CA GLY A 53 -6.10 -12.97 10.03
C GLY A 53 -5.01 -12.65 9.03
N ASN A 54 -4.52 -13.62 8.25
CA ASN A 54 -3.38 -13.44 7.32
C ASN A 54 -3.50 -12.22 6.41
N GLY A 55 -4.66 -12.04 5.76
CA GLY A 55 -4.87 -10.89 4.89
C GLY A 55 -4.95 -9.54 5.64
N ARG A 56 -5.40 -9.53 6.90
CA ARG A 56 -5.38 -8.33 7.74
C ARG A 56 -3.95 -8.01 8.16
N THR A 57 -3.20 -9.01 8.62
CA THR A 57 -1.80 -8.86 9.05
C THR A 57 -0.89 -8.47 7.88
N ALA A 58 -1.09 -9.04 6.68
CA ALA A 58 -0.32 -8.67 5.49
C ALA A 58 -0.51 -7.20 5.12
N ARG A 59 -1.76 -6.69 5.18
CA ARG A 59 -2.04 -5.26 4.97
C ARG A 59 -1.44 -4.38 6.05
N LEU A 60 -1.50 -4.81 7.31
CA LEU A 60 -0.87 -4.09 8.42
C LEU A 60 0.66 -4.02 8.25
N LEU A 61 1.31 -5.11 7.84
CA LEU A 61 2.75 -5.13 7.56
C LEU A 61 3.13 -4.17 6.42
N MET A 62 2.35 -4.17 5.33
CA MET A 62 2.52 -3.22 4.24
C MET A 62 2.41 -1.78 4.72
N HIS A 63 1.35 -1.45 5.48
CA HIS A 63 1.14 -0.11 6.01
C HIS A 63 2.24 0.28 7.00
N TYR A 64 2.72 -0.64 7.82
CA TYR A 64 3.86 -0.41 8.71
C TYR A 64 5.10 0.04 7.93
N ILE A 65 5.47 -0.66 6.86
CA ILE A 65 6.62 -0.29 6.01
C ILE A 65 6.37 1.07 5.36
N GLN A 66 5.17 1.32 4.85
CA GLN A 66 4.82 2.62 4.26
C GLN A 66 4.97 3.77 5.27
N PHE A 67 4.46 3.61 6.49
CA PHE A 67 4.59 4.61 7.55
C PHE A 67 6.03 4.79 8.01
N TYR A 68 6.81 3.71 8.09
CA TYR A 68 8.23 3.78 8.43
C TYR A 68 9.01 4.69 7.48
N TYR A 69 8.67 4.69 6.19
CA TYR A 69 9.26 5.56 5.17
C TYR A 69 8.53 6.90 4.95
N GLY A 70 7.51 7.22 5.76
CA GLY A 70 6.73 8.45 5.60
C GLY A 70 5.88 8.50 4.33
N LEU A 71 5.49 7.34 3.81
CA LEU A 71 4.69 7.21 2.59
C LEU A 71 3.19 7.38 2.85
N PHE A 72 2.46 7.78 1.80
CA PHE A 72 1.01 7.73 1.82
C PHE A 72 0.52 6.27 1.77
N PRO A 73 -0.34 5.85 2.72
CA PRO A 73 -0.77 4.46 2.77
C PRO A 73 -1.69 4.12 1.60
N VAL A 74 -1.43 2.98 0.94
CA VAL A 74 -2.30 2.51 -0.16
C VAL A 74 -3.66 2.05 0.38
N LYS A 75 -4.72 2.52 -0.28
CA LYS A 75 -6.11 2.15 0.00
C LYS A 75 -6.59 1.11 -1.01
N ILE A 76 -6.90 -0.08 -0.52
CA ILE A 76 -7.63 -1.11 -1.28
C ILE A 76 -9.10 -0.96 -0.91
N LEU A 77 -9.93 -0.50 -1.86
CA LEU A 77 -11.33 -0.25 -1.59
C LEU A 77 -12.14 -1.55 -1.64
N ARG A 78 -13.34 -1.53 -1.07
CA ARG A 78 -14.19 -2.73 -0.95
C ARG A 78 -14.61 -3.24 -2.33
N GLU A 79 -14.87 -2.31 -3.25
CA GLU A 79 -15.19 -2.54 -4.65
C GLU A 79 -14.05 -3.24 -5.41
N ASP A 80 -12.78 -3.00 -5.05
CA ASP A 80 -11.63 -3.62 -5.70
C ASP A 80 -11.33 -5.04 -5.18
N ARG A 81 -12.10 -5.54 -4.21
CA ARG A 81 -11.81 -6.82 -3.54
C ARG A 81 -11.63 -7.97 -4.53
N GLY A 82 -12.45 -8.02 -5.58
CA GLY A 82 -12.35 -9.05 -6.62
C GLY A 82 -11.00 -9.01 -7.34
N ALA A 83 -10.63 -7.83 -7.86
CA ALA A 83 -9.38 -7.61 -8.57
C ALA A 83 -8.14 -7.84 -7.66
N TYR A 84 -8.22 -7.38 -6.41
CA TYR A 84 -7.18 -7.64 -5.41
C TYR A 84 -6.94 -9.14 -5.19
N ILE A 85 -8.01 -9.93 -4.96
CA ILE A 85 -7.88 -11.38 -4.78
C ILE A 85 -7.38 -12.07 -6.07
N ALA A 86 -7.82 -11.60 -7.24
CA ALA A 86 -7.36 -12.14 -8.52
C ALA A 86 -5.85 -11.90 -8.71
N SER A 87 -5.37 -10.68 -8.45
CA SER A 87 -3.94 -10.35 -8.57
C SER A 87 -3.05 -11.18 -7.62
N LEU A 88 -3.52 -11.42 -6.39
CA LEU A 88 -2.84 -12.31 -5.45
C LEU A 88 -2.73 -13.75 -5.97
N ARG A 89 -3.84 -14.31 -6.46
CA ARG A 89 -3.87 -15.68 -6.98
C ARG A 89 -2.94 -15.82 -8.18
N GLN A 90 -3.03 -14.90 -9.13
CA GLN A 90 -2.17 -14.90 -10.31
C GLN A 90 -0.69 -14.85 -9.94
N SER A 91 -0.32 -14.07 -8.92
CA SER A 91 1.06 -14.02 -8.44
C SER A 91 1.52 -15.25 -7.65
N GLN A 92 0.61 -16.11 -7.20
CA GLN A 92 0.90 -17.32 -6.44
C GLN A 92 0.85 -18.60 -7.28
N GLU A 93 0.17 -18.59 -8.43
CA GLU A 93 -0.09 -19.77 -9.26
C GLU A 93 1.08 -20.17 -10.17
N VAL A 94 1.97 -19.25 -10.51
CA VAL A 94 3.08 -19.52 -11.45
C VAL A 94 4.18 -20.32 -10.73
N GLU A 95 4.67 -21.39 -11.37
CA GLU A 95 5.78 -22.24 -10.87
C GLU A 95 7.05 -21.44 -10.49
N ASN A 96 7.18 -20.21 -11.00
CA ASN A 96 8.25 -19.25 -10.73
C ASN A 96 7.76 -17.93 -10.08
N VAL A 97 6.72 -17.95 -9.22
CA VAL A 97 6.20 -16.81 -8.42
C VAL A 97 6.41 -15.45 -9.08
N ASP A 98 5.58 -15.11 -10.07
CA ASP A 98 5.63 -13.79 -10.69
C ASP A 98 4.84 -12.78 -9.84
N CYS A 99 5.56 -11.89 -9.15
CA CYS A 99 4.94 -10.87 -8.32
C CYS A 99 4.32 -9.71 -9.13
N THR A 100 4.61 -9.61 -10.43
CA THR A 100 4.20 -8.50 -11.30
C THR A 100 2.70 -8.21 -11.29
N PRO A 101 1.78 -9.18 -11.39
CA PRO A 101 0.34 -8.92 -11.34
C PRO A 101 -0.10 -8.17 -10.08
N PHE A 102 0.39 -8.61 -8.91
CA PHE A 102 0.07 -7.97 -7.64
C PHE A 102 0.69 -6.57 -7.52
N LEU A 103 1.97 -6.41 -7.87
CA LEU A 103 2.65 -5.11 -7.82
C LEU A 103 1.99 -4.09 -8.76
N THR A 104 1.61 -4.50 -9.97
CA THR A 104 0.90 -3.63 -10.93
C THR A 104 -0.44 -3.18 -10.35
N PHE A 105 -1.25 -4.11 -9.84
CA PHE A 105 -2.53 -3.78 -9.21
C PHE A 105 -2.35 -2.75 -8.08
N MET A 106 -1.41 -3.01 -7.17
CA MET A 106 -1.17 -2.12 -6.02
C MET A 106 -0.66 -0.74 -6.44
N THR A 107 0.19 -0.67 -7.45
CA THR A 107 0.70 0.58 -8.02
C THR A 107 -0.41 1.40 -8.67
N ASP A 108 -1.32 0.76 -9.40
CA ASP A 108 -2.47 1.43 -10.01
C ASP A 108 -3.44 1.96 -8.93
N ARG A 109 -3.67 1.20 -7.86
CA ARG A 109 -4.47 1.65 -6.71
C ARG A 109 -3.82 2.83 -5.98
N LEU A 110 -2.50 2.81 -5.81
CA LEU A 110 -1.75 3.95 -5.27
C LEU A 110 -1.92 5.19 -6.15
N ARG A 111 -1.71 5.05 -7.47
CA ARG A 111 -1.85 6.14 -8.44
C ARG A 111 -3.26 6.76 -8.39
N ALA A 112 -4.29 5.92 -8.40
CA ALA A 112 -5.68 6.38 -8.33
C ALA A 112 -5.97 7.10 -7.01
N SER A 113 -5.48 6.57 -5.88
CA SER A 113 -5.65 7.19 -4.57
C SER A 113 -4.97 8.56 -4.50
N LEU A 114 -3.70 8.65 -4.91
CA LEU A 114 -2.95 9.91 -4.90
C LEU A 114 -3.59 10.95 -5.81
N LYS A 115 -4.00 10.57 -7.03
CA LYS A 115 -4.71 11.47 -7.94
C LYS A 115 -5.96 12.05 -7.28
N SER A 116 -6.75 11.20 -6.64
CA SER A 116 -7.98 11.62 -5.95
C SER A 116 -7.72 12.53 -4.74
N GLU A 117 -6.64 12.30 -3.97
CA GLU A 117 -6.25 13.20 -2.87
C GLU A 117 -5.79 14.57 -3.40
N ILE A 118 -5.03 14.61 -4.50
CA ILE A 118 -4.57 15.86 -5.13
C ILE A 118 -5.76 16.68 -5.61
N GLU A 119 -6.72 16.05 -6.29
CA GLU A 119 -7.95 16.71 -6.76
C GLU A 119 -8.77 17.28 -5.59
N ARG A 120 -8.90 16.52 -4.49
CA ARG A 120 -9.56 17.00 -3.27
C ARG A 120 -8.85 18.20 -2.65
N ALA A 121 -7.52 18.13 -2.52
CA ALA A 121 -6.73 19.21 -1.95
C ALA A 121 -6.84 20.50 -2.79
N ALA A 122 -6.78 20.38 -4.12
CA ALA A 122 -6.95 21.50 -5.03
C ALA A 122 -8.35 22.14 -4.91
N ALA A 123 -9.41 21.33 -4.86
CA ALA A 123 -10.78 21.82 -4.68
C ALA A 123 -10.97 22.53 -3.32
N SER A 124 -10.38 22.00 -2.25
CA SER A 124 -10.42 22.63 -0.92
C SER A 124 -9.73 24.00 -0.92
N ALA A 125 -8.55 24.10 -1.55
CA ALA A 125 -7.81 25.35 -1.64
C ALA A 125 -8.56 26.44 -2.43
N GLU A 126 -9.26 26.07 -3.51
CA GLU A 126 -10.08 27.01 -4.27
C GLU A 126 -11.35 27.45 -3.49
N ALA A 127 -11.98 26.52 -2.74
CA ALA A 127 -13.10 26.85 -1.87
C ALA A 127 -12.70 27.84 -0.76
N GLU A 128 -11.53 27.66 -0.14
CA GLU A 128 -10.99 28.57 0.87
C GLU A 128 -10.74 29.98 0.31
N LYS A 129 -10.21 30.11 -0.90
CA LYS A 129 -10.04 31.41 -1.59
C LYS A 129 -11.37 32.12 -1.82
N LEU A 130 -12.42 31.40 -2.24
CA LEU A 130 -13.76 31.95 -2.47
C LEU A 130 -14.42 32.45 -1.16
N VAL A 131 -14.22 31.73 -0.05
CA VAL A 131 -14.70 32.13 1.28
C VAL A 131 -13.95 33.36 1.80
N GLY A 132 -12.63 33.42 1.63
CA GLY A 132 -11.83 34.59 1.99
C GLY A 132 -12.22 35.85 1.21
N ASN A 133 -12.55 35.72 -0.08
CA ASN A 133 -12.97 36.85 -0.92
C ASN A 133 -14.38 37.39 -0.60
N THR A 134 -15.26 36.56 -0.02
CA THR A 134 -16.63 36.97 0.34
C THR A 134 -16.68 37.66 1.71
N GLN A 135 -15.80 37.30 2.65
CA GLN A 135 -15.70 38.00 3.94
C GLN A 135 -15.11 39.42 3.84
N GLY A 136 -14.28 39.71 2.83
CA GLY A 136 -13.75 41.05 2.56
C GLY A 136 -14.75 42.05 1.95
N ARG A 137 -15.98 41.62 1.60
CA ARG A 137 -16.96 42.45 0.88
C ARG A 137 -18.15 42.92 1.74
N MET A 138 -18.21 42.55 3.02
CA MET A 138 -19.20 43.09 3.97
C MET A 138 -18.69 44.38 4.62
N HIS A 139 -18.46 45.43 3.84
CA HIS A 139 -18.42 46.79 4.36
C HIS A 139 -19.65 47.52 3.82
N ILE A 140 -20.68 47.62 4.66
CA ILE A 140 -21.87 48.43 4.37
C ILE A 140 -21.49 49.86 4.78
N PRO A 141 -21.42 50.82 3.85
CA PRO A 141 -21.04 52.18 4.20
C PRO A 141 -22.17 52.84 5.00
N GLN A 142 -21.81 53.55 6.07
CA GLN A 142 -22.61 54.62 6.65
C GLN A 142 -21.96 55.96 6.33
#